data_AF-A0A090WDM0-F1
#
_entry.id   AF-A0A090WDM0-F1
#
_cell.length_a   1.000
_cell.length_b   1.000
_cell.length_c   1.000
_cell.angle_alpha   90.00
_cell.angle_beta   90.00
_cell.angle_gamma   90.00
#
_symmetry.space_group_name_H-M   'P 1'
#
loop_
_entity.id
_entity.type
_entity.pdbx_description
1 polymer ?
#
loop_
_entity_poly.entity_id
_entity_poly.type
_entity_poly.pdbx_seq_one_letter_code
_entity_poly.pdbx_strand_id
1 'polypeptide(L)'
;MYADGTKQVTPSATGVEPTNGTALYITNNIRGSYFNAPNSNRIRFTIVDNANENFYFGLNALQRLEALNNPAIGRFTYYRIFDESNTLLQQGRFNDGSATDTDPTAGDQGYISTYLEAFNGPNGVGGVTNGYNPFVFDPATNGDFYIEIYVSTDGGVTPFVFASGNELNFFMPYFDFTVGTTAGPILGRVWSDKWSFIAYLFDDADGNAGTADVPTPSLDASVEGEFFAFTDDGGVIVKVDFATDFRPLAYELSMNRFGVVEDDTDPANDFLASRMSTNRPSSTSPGLNNGYKVFITSPDQNVFVPTPVAAPVVTGNILGCPGAYYIPYKLDAAGDIAILLDLNGVAGYQPNTADVVVESFEEQPGDKVLFWDGVDGNGVVVSENTNVSVTVTTFRGRTNLPMYDAEFNVDGLSIEAIAPAFSTQSLYWDDSGLVAFGSCIDESDNSGNNITVGSYQRVDLLDPLLGPTHGWNGSNPDQNVPAAPGALGTDTVLLCDDYGNDRVINTWFYGYVQESNPVSLRLLLVIRMVMELMIV
;
A
#
# COMPACT_ATOMS: atom_id res chain seq x y z
N MET A 1 -9.82 21.44 -9.10
CA MET A 1 -11.00 20.56 -9.08
C MET A 1 -10.47 19.16 -9.37
N TYR A 2 -10.87 18.17 -8.57
CA TYR A 2 -10.12 16.94 -8.42
C TYR A 2 -11.05 15.74 -8.52
N ALA A 3 -10.82 14.88 -9.51
CA ALA A 3 -11.33 13.53 -9.60
C ALA A 3 -10.41 12.56 -8.84
N ASP A 4 -10.83 11.33 -8.54
CA ASP A 4 -9.92 10.23 -8.16
C ASP A 4 -9.49 9.49 -9.45
N GLY A 5 -8.22 9.59 -9.85
CA GLY A 5 -7.73 8.88 -11.05
C GLY A 5 -6.34 9.32 -11.52
N THR A 6 -6.21 9.52 -12.83
CA THR A 6 -4.94 9.86 -13.53
C THR A 6 -4.16 10.95 -12.83
N LYS A 7 -4.84 12.01 -12.38
CA LYS A 7 -4.20 13.17 -11.75
C LYS A 7 -3.47 12.82 -10.45
N GLN A 8 -3.93 11.81 -9.72
CA GLN A 8 -3.34 11.41 -8.44
C GLN A 8 -2.12 10.52 -8.66
N VAL A 9 -2.20 9.61 -9.63
CA VAL A 9 -1.12 8.65 -9.90
C VAL A 9 -0.09 9.17 -10.90
N THR A 10 -0.44 10.22 -11.66
CA THR A 10 0.42 10.96 -12.59
C THR A 10 0.25 12.47 -12.32
N PRO A 11 0.78 12.99 -11.20
CA PRO A 11 0.54 14.37 -10.79
C PRO A 11 1.20 15.41 -11.70
N SER A 12 0.50 16.51 -11.95
CA SER A 12 1.04 17.67 -12.68
C SER A 12 0.64 18.98 -12.02
N ALA A 13 1.59 19.91 -11.93
CA ALA A 13 1.30 21.25 -11.43
C ALA A 13 0.50 22.12 -12.43
N THR A 14 0.54 21.78 -13.72
CA THR A 14 0.05 22.66 -14.80
C THR A 14 -0.98 22.00 -15.72
N GLY A 15 -1.31 20.73 -15.51
CA GLY A 15 -2.17 19.96 -16.43
C GLY A 15 -1.46 19.56 -17.73
N VAL A 16 -0.14 19.78 -17.80
CA VAL A 16 0.73 19.20 -18.84
C VAL A 16 1.13 17.81 -18.38
N GLU A 17 1.04 16.83 -19.27
CA GLU A 17 1.44 15.45 -19.01
C GLU A 17 2.92 15.40 -18.60
N PRO A 18 3.24 14.85 -17.43
CA PRO A 18 4.63 14.62 -17.01
C PRO A 18 5.32 13.59 -17.91
N THR A 19 6.64 13.55 -17.87
CA THR A 19 7.42 12.53 -18.58
C THR A 19 7.17 11.13 -18.01
N ASN A 20 7.03 11.04 -16.69
CA ASN A 20 6.71 9.81 -15.98
C ASN A 20 5.20 9.66 -15.85
N GLY A 21 4.66 8.55 -16.34
CA GLY A 21 3.25 8.22 -16.25
C GLY A 21 2.98 6.95 -15.43
N THR A 22 1.82 6.91 -14.80
CA THR A 22 1.29 5.71 -14.13
C THR A 22 -0.08 5.38 -14.68
N ALA A 23 -0.25 4.19 -15.23
CA ALA A 23 -1.49 3.71 -15.80
C ALA A 23 -2.14 2.63 -14.94
N LEU A 24 -3.48 2.60 -14.89
CA LEU A 24 -4.19 1.47 -14.30
C LEU A 24 -3.93 0.21 -15.14
N TYR A 25 -3.54 -0.89 -14.49
CA TYR A 25 -3.16 -2.12 -15.17
C TYR A 25 -4.15 -3.24 -14.87
N ILE A 26 -4.79 -3.78 -15.90
CA ILE A 26 -5.78 -4.85 -15.78
C ILE A 26 -5.43 -5.97 -16.76
N THR A 27 -5.45 -7.19 -16.24
CA THR A 27 -5.30 -8.42 -17.03
C THR A 27 -6.65 -9.12 -17.12
N ASN A 28 -6.76 -10.19 -17.89
CA ASN A 28 -8.03 -10.93 -18.00
C ASN A 28 -8.39 -11.74 -16.74
N ASN A 29 -7.43 -12.09 -15.88
CA ASN A 29 -7.68 -12.99 -14.75
C ASN A 29 -6.69 -12.93 -13.56
N ILE A 30 -5.73 -12.01 -13.51
CA ILE A 30 -4.69 -11.98 -12.46
C ILE A 30 -4.68 -10.66 -11.69
N ARG A 31 -4.42 -9.55 -12.39
CA ARG A 31 -4.21 -8.22 -11.83
C ARG A 31 -5.32 -7.24 -12.18
N GLY A 32 -5.64 -6.36 -11.23
CA GLY A 32 -6.64 -5.29 -11.35
C GLY A 32 -8.09 -5.78 -11.32
N SER A 33 -9.05 -4.87 -11.48
CA SER A 33 -10.49 -5.15 -11.34
C SER A 33 -11.09 -5.79 -12.60
N TYR A 34 -10.63 -6.99 -12.93
CA TYR A 34 -11.05 -7.76 -14.10
C TYR A 34 -12.43 -8.43 -13.91
N PHE A 35 -12.89 -9.15 -14.94
CA PHE A 35 -14.17 -9.87 -14.93
C PHE A 35 -14.22 -10.94 -13.82
N ASN A 36 -15.16 -10.79 -12.87
CA ASN A 36 -15.26 -11.63 -11.67
C ASN A 36 -14.00 -11.59 -10.80
N ALA A 37 -13.38 -10.41 -10.69
CA ALA A 37 -12.20 -10.22 -9.86
C ALA A 37 -12.48 -10.60 -8.39
N PRO A 38 -11.49 -11.21 -7.69
CA PRO A 38 -11.58 -11.46 -6.27
C PRO A 38 -11.72 -10.14 -5.52
N ASN A 39 -12.16 -10.22 -4.27
CA ASN A 39 -12.44 -9.03 -3.46
C ASN A 39 -11.26 -8.06 -3.40
N SER A 40 -10.03 -8.55 -3.26
CA SER A 40 -8.85 -7.69 -3.15
C SER A 40 -8.58 -6.82 -4.38
N ASN A 41 -8.90 -7.34 -5.57
CA ASN A 41 -8.62 -6.70 -6.84
C ASN A 41 -9.69 -5.68 -7.28
N ARG A 42 -10.81 -5.59 -6.55
CA ARG A 42 -11.94 -4.75 -6.95
C ARG A 42 -11.64 -3.28 -6.71
N ILE A 43 -11.95 -2.45 -7.70
CA ILE A 43 -12.02 -1.00 -7.52
C ILE A 43 -13.42 -0.68 -7.00
N ARG A 44 -13.48 -0.11 -5.80
CA ARG A 44 -14.68 0.22 -5.06
C ARG A 44 -14.88 1.72 -4.95
N PHE A 45 -16.14 2.10 -4.76
CA PHE A 45 -16.51 3.49 -4.47
C PHE A 45 -17.67 3.56 -3.47
N THR A 46 -17.63 4.56 -2.58
CA THR A 46 -18.57 4.71 -1.48
C THR A 46 -19.53 5.89 -1.70
N ILE A 47 -20.83 5.60 -1.76
CA ILE A 47 -21.93 6.58 -1.85
C ILE A 47 -22.65 6.69 -0.50
N VAL A 48 -22.75 7.90 0.05
CA VAL A 48 -23.45 8.17 1.31
C VAL A 48 -24.68 9.05 1.17
N ASP A 49 -24.86 9.71 0.03
CA ASP A 49 -26.06 10.46 -0.30
C ASP A 49 -26.49 10.20 -1.74
N ASN A 50 -27.10 9.05 -1.98
CA ASN A 50 -27.56 8.61 -3.29
C ASN A 50 -28.67 9.50 -3.91
N ALA A 51 -29.19 10.49 -3.17
CA ALA A 51 -30.09 11.49 -3.73
C ALA A 51 -29.34 12.60 -4.49
N ASN A 52 -28.03 12.78 -4.24
CA ASN A 52 -27.23 13.87 -4.79
C ASN A 52 -25.89 13.42 -5.38
N GLU A 53 -25.33 12.32 -4.90
CA GLU A 53 -24.05 11.75 -5.30
C GLU A 53 -24.22 10.74 -6.45
N ASN A 54 -23.41 10.90 -7.49
CA ASN A 54 -23.28 9.95 -8.58
C ASN A 54 -21.82 9.49 -8.71
N PHE A 55 -21.63 8.40 -9.43
CA PHE A 55 -20.31 7.95 -9.88
C PHE A 55 -20.12 8.29 -11.36
N TYR A 56 -19.14 9.12 -11.65
CA TYR A 56 -18.74 9.56 -12.98
C TYR A 56 -17.45 8.85 -13.37
N PHE A 57 -17.38 8.28 -14.56
CA PHE A 57 -16.19 7.53 -14.95
C PHE A 57 -15.90 7.59 -16.44
N GLY A 58 -14.63 7.40 -16.76
CA GLY A 58 -14.11 7.33 -18.13
C GLY A 58 -12.70 6.77 -18.16
N LEU A 59 -12.26 6.35 -19.34
CA LEU A 59 -10.92 5.83 -19.55
C LEU A 59 -10.42 6.02 -20.98
N ASN A 60 -9.12 5.82 -21.14
CA ASN A 60 -8.41 5.52 -22.37
C ASN A 60 -7.87 4.10 -22.21
N ALA A 61 -8.18 3.16 -23.10
CA ALA A 61 -7.68 1.79 -22.99
C ALA A 61 -6.80 1.44 -24.18
N LEU A 62 -5.57 1.02 -23.88
CA LEU A 62 -4.57 0.57 -24.85
C LEU A 62 -4.24 -0.90 -24.63
N GLN A 63 -3.99 -1.63 -25.71
CA GLN A 63 -3.36 -2.94 -25.63
C GLN A 63 -1.85 -2.77 -25.53
N ARG A 64 -1.20 -3.49 -24.60
CA ARG A 64 0.26 -3.55 -24.52
C ARG A 64 0.79 -4.41 -25.67
N LEU A 65 1.11 -3.76 -26.79
CA LEU A 65 1.60 -4.38 -28.01
C LEU A 65 2.50 -3.38 -28.74
N GLU A 66 3.74 -3.30 -28.28
CA GLU A 66 4.76 -2.36 -28.75
C GLU A 66 4.96 -2.41 -30.27
N ALA A 67 4.98 -3.63 -30.84
CA ALA A 67 5.10 -3.83 -32.29
C ALA A 67 3.98 -3.19 -33.15
N LEU A 68 2.88 -2.74 -32.53
CA LEU A 68 1.79 -1.99 -33.17
C LEU A 68 1.53 -0.64 -32.50
N ASN A 69 2.53 -0.08 -31.82
CA ASN A 69 2.47 1.20 -31.13
C ASN A 69 1.31 1.32 -30.14
N ASN A 70 1.14 0.27 -29.30
CA ASN A 70 0.14 0.17 -28.23
C ASN A 70 -1.27 0.63 -28.65
N PRO A 71 -1.94 -0.12 -29.55
CA PRO A 71 -3.16 0.34 -30.19
C PRO A 71 -4.32 0.50 -29.20
N ALA A 72 -5.18 1.48 -29.46
CA ALA A 72 -6.43 1.66 -28.72
C ALA A 72 -7.35 0.44 -28.87
N ILE A 73 -8.02 0.08 -27.77
CA ILE A 73 -8.93 -1.07 -27.72
C ILE A 73 -10.30 -0.73 -27.12
N GLY A 74 -10.64 0.55 -27.00
CA GLY A 74 -11.89 0.99 -26.37
C GLY A 74 -13.14 0.35 -26.96
N ARG A 75 -13.14 -0.04 -28.25
CA ARG A 75 -14.28 -0.76 -28.86
C ARG A 75 -14.53 -2.15 -28.27
N PHE A 76 -13.51 -2.75 -27.65
CA PHE A 76 -13.56 -4.07 -27.04
C PHE A 76 -13.59 -4.00 -25.50
N THR A 77 -13.51 -2.81 -24.91
CA THR A 77 -13.51 -2.62 -23.45
C THR A 77 -14.93 -2.45 -22.92
N TYR A 78 -15.27 -3.24 -21.91
CA TYR A 78 -16.57 -3.28 -21.24
C TYR A 78 -16.41 -3.01 -19.74
N TYR A 79 -17.50 -2.57 -19.12
CA TYR A 79 -17.58 -2.42 -17.67
C TYR A 79 -18.83 -3.07 -17.10
N ARG A 80 -18.76 -3.42 -15.80
CA ARG A 80 -19.88 -3.84 -14.97
C ARG A 80 -19.77 -3.17 -13.60
N ILE A 81 -20.89 -2.67 -13.09
CA ILE A 81 -21.02 -2.08 -11.76
C ILE A 81 -21.94 -2.96 -10.93
N PHE A 82 -21.50 -3.27 -9.72
CA PHE A 82 -22.22 -4.11 -8.78
C PHE A 82 -22.35 -3.42 -7.42
N ASP A 83 -23.34 -3.82 -6.63
CA ASP A 83 -23.36 -3.56 -5.19
C ASP A 83 -22.50 -4.58 -4.42
N GLU A 84 -22.30 -4.35 -3.11
CA GLU A 84 -21.57 -5.29 -2.23
C GLU A 84 -22.22 -6.68 -2.15
N SER A 85 -23.51 -6.81 -2.45
CA SER A 85 -24.20 -8.10 -2.51
C SER A 85 -23.94 -8.86 -3.81
N ASN A 86 -23.08 -8.33 -4.70
CA ASN A 86 -22.77 -8.84 -6.03
C ASN A 86 -23.98 -8.83 -6.99
N THR A 87 -24.93 -7.92 -6.80
CA THR A 87 -26.00 -7.66 -7.75
C THR A 87 -25.48 -6.76 -8.86
N LEU A 88 -25.59 -7.18 -10.12
CA LEU A 88 -25.26 -6.34 -11.27
C LEU A 88 -26.26 -5.20 -11.40
N LEU A 89 -25.78 -3.95 -11.40
CA LEU A 89 -26.62 -2.75 -11.44
C LEU A 89 -26.50 -2.00 -12.77
N GLN A 90 -25.31 -1.95 -13.35
CA GLN A 90 -25.07 -1.33 -14.65
C GLN A 90 -23.98 -2.10 -15.41
N GLN A 91 -24.08 -2.16 -16.73
CA GLN A 91 -23.01 -2.64 -17.60
C GLN A 91 -23.04 -1.88 -18.92
N GLY A 92 -21.92 -1.83 -19.62
CA GLY A 92 -21.83 -1.16 -20.89
C GLY A 92 -20.49 -1.38 -21.58
N ARG A 93 -20.34 -0.73 -22.74
CA ARG A 93 -19.12 -0.73 -23.56
C ARG A 93 -18.55 0.68 -23.58
N PHE A 94 -17.23 0.84 -23.51
CA PHE A 94 -16.57 2.16 -23.60
C PHE A 94 -16.62 2.82 -24.98
N ASN A 95 -17.38 2.23 -25.90
CA ASN A 95 -17.69 2.75 -27.22
C ASN A 95 -19.20 2.71 -27.52
N ASP A 96 -20.06 2.85 -26.51
CA ASP A 96 -21.51 2.84 -26.68
C ASP A 96 -22.05 4.10 -27.42
N GLY A 97 -21.17 5.06 -27.72
CA GLY A 97 -21.48 6.26 -28.53
C GLY A 97 -21.27 6.11 -30.03
N SER A 98 -20.48 5.12 -30.49
CA SER A 98 -20.23 4.93 -31.93
C SER A 98 -21.22 3.95 -32.54
N ALA A 99 -21.98 4.43 -33.54
CA ALA A 99 -22.87 3.58 -34.35
C ALA A 99 -22.11 2.57 -35.23
N THR A 100 -20.78 2.68 -35.29
CA THR A 100 -19.88 1.81 -36.06
C THR A 100 -18.93 1.12 -35.10
N ASP A 101 -18.60 -0.15 -35.33
CA ASP A 101 -17.72 -0.96 -34.47
C ASP A 101 -16.24 -0.51 -34.53
N THR A 102 -15.98 0.74 -34.16
CA THR A 102 -14.73 1.51 -34.25
C THR A 102 -14.29 1.96 -32.87
N ASP A 103 -13.02 2.21 -32.62
CA ASP A 103 -12.61 2.77 -31.31
C ASP A 103 -13.24 4.15 -31.04
N PRO A 104 -13.46 4.51 -29.75
CA PRO A 104 -14.00 5.80 -29.38
C PRO A 104 -13.03 6.93 -29.77
N THR A 105 -13.59 8.10 -30.02
CA THR A 105 -12.90 9.32 -30.46
C THR A 105 -13.17 10.48 -29.50
N ALA A 106 -12.34 11.53 -29.56
CA ALA A 106 -12.45 12.67 -28.65
C ALA A 106 -13.89 13.26 -28.61
N GLY A 107 -14.44 13.35 -27.39
CA GLY A 107 -15.82 13.80 -27.13
C GLY A 107 -16.85 12.67 -26.97
N ASP A 108 -16.52 11.44 -27.36
CA ASP A 108 -17.38 10.28 -27.10
C ASP A 108 -17.55 10.02 -25.60
N GLN A 109 -18.70 9.46 -25.22
CA GLN A 109 -19.02 9.21 -23.82
C GLN A 109 -18.05 8.19 -23.19
N GLY A 110 -17.51 8.55 -22.03
CA GLY A 110 -16.56 7.77 -21.26
C GLY A 110 -15.15 7.71 -21.83
N TYR A 111 -14.88 8.35 -22.98
CA TYR A 111 -13.55 8.35 -23.58
C TYR A 111 -12.73 9.56 -23.11
N ILE A 112 -11.53 9.28 -22.61
CA ILE A 112 -10.55 10.30 -22.25
C ILE A 112 -9.48 10.32 -23.34
N SER A 113 -9.42 11.41 -24.11
CA SER A 113 -8.54 11.50 -25.27
C SER A 113 -7.16 12.08 -24.94
N THR A 114 -7.05 12.85 -23.86
CA THR A 114 -5.80 13.50 -23.46
C THR A 114 -5.61 13.50 -21.94
N TYR A 115 -4.36 13.61 -21.50
CA TYR A 115 -4.03 13.85 -20.10
C TYR A 115 -4.76 15.07 -19.52
N LEU A 116 -4.87 16.17 -20.28
CA LEU A 116 -5.52 17.40 -19.80
C LEU A 116 -7.02 17.19 -19.49
N GLU A 117 -7.70 16.35 -20.28
CA GLU A 117 -9.09 15.99 -19.99
C GLU A 117 -9.19 15.18 -18.68
N ALA A 118 -8.30 14.21 -18.48
CA ALA A 118 -8.20 13.43 -17.24
C ALA A 118 -7.86 14.32 -16.04
N PHE A 119 -6.97 15.30 -16.23
CA PHE A 119 -6.54 16.24 -15.20
C PHE A 119 -7.66 17.20 -14.76
N ASN A 120 -8.53 17.58 -15.69
CA ASN A 120 -9.69 18.45 -15.43
C ASN A 120 -10.86 17.66 -14.84
N GLY A 121 -11.01 16.40 -15.21
CA GLY A 121 -12.05 15.49 -14.72
C GLY A 121 -13.35 15.51 -15.54
N PRO A 122 -14.46 14.97 -15.02
CA PRO A 122 -15.71 14.83 -15.77
C PRO A 122 -16.43 16.17 -16.00
N ASN A 123 -16.86 16.41 -17.25
CA ASN A 123 -17.72 17.54 -17.58
C ASN A 123 -19.06 17.47 -16.84
N GLY A 124 -19.52 18.61 -16.31
CA GLY A 124 -20.78 18.73 -15.56
C GLY A 124 -20.66 18.55 -14.04
N VAL A 125 -19.49 18.14 -13.54
CA VAL A 125 -19.18 18.09 -12.10
C VAL A 125 -18.47 19.39 -11.70
N GLY A 126 -19.00 20.12 -10.72
CA GLY A 126 -18.39 21.37 -10.23
C GLY A 126 -18.25 22.48 -11.27
N GLY A 127 -19.00 22.41 -12.38
CA GLY A 127 -18.92 23.37 -13.48
C GLY A 127 -17.76 23.14 -14.47
N VAL A 128 -17.09 21.98 -14.43
CA VAL A 128 -16.09 21.59 -15.44
C VAL A 128 -16.73 21.51 -16.83
N THR A 129 -16.08 22.13 -17.82
CA THR A 129 -16.54 22.19 -19.23
C THR A 129 -15.45 21.87 -20.26
N ASN A 130 -14.22 21.66 -19.79
CA ASN A 130 -13.03 21.39 -20.59
C ASN A 130 -12.34 20.07 -20.17
N GLY A 131 -13.10 19.17 -19.56
CA GLY A 131 -12.70 17.80 -19.28
C GLY A 131 -13.30 16.82 -20.30
N TYR A 132 -13.48 15.56 -19.91
CA TYR A 132 -14.09 14.53 -20.76
C TYR A 132 -15.61 14.42 -20.56
N ASN A 133 -16.31 13.78 -21.50
CA ASN A 133 -17.74 13.48 -21.39
C ASN A 133 -17.93 12.16 -20.62
N PRO A 134 -18.45 12.13 -19.38
CA PRO A 134 -18.41 10.92 -18.55
C PRO A 134 -19.56 9.94 -18.81
N PHE A 135 -19.33 8.66 -18.52
CA PHE A 135 -20.42 7.79 -18.09
C PHE A 135 -20.87 8.19 -16.69
N VAL A 136 -22.17 8.00 -16.40
CA VAL A 136 -22.75 8.30 -15.09
C VAL A 136 -23.48 7.06 -14.60
N PHE A 137 -23.17 6.66 -13.38
CA PHE A 137 -23.95 5.72 -12.59
C PHE A 137 -24.68 6.50 -11.49
N ASP A 138 -26.02 6.39 -11.51
CA ASP A 138 -26.95 7.02 -10.57
C ASP A 138 -27.46 5.95 -9.58
N PRO A 139 -26.89 5.87 -8.37
CA PRO A 139 -27.15 4.80 -7.43
C PRO A 139 -28.54 4.91 -6.78
N ALA A 140 -29.27 3.79 -6.72
CA ALA A 140 -30.58 3.74 -6.05
C ALA A 140 -30.48 3.61 -4.51
N THR A 141 -29.29 3.36 -3.96
CA THR A 141 -29.03 3.18 -2.53
C THR A 141 -27.71 3.79 -2.12
N ASN A 142 -27.59 4.14 -0.84
CA ASN A 142 -26.28 4.36 -0.21
C ASN A 142 -25.57 3.01 -0.03
N GLY A 143 -24.24 3.06 0.01
CA GLY A 143 -23.39 1.90 0.26
C GLY A 143 -22.13 1.92 -0.60
N ASP A 144 -21.40 0.82 -0.51
CA ASP A 144 -20.24 0.58 -1.36
C ASP A 144 -20.68 -0.17 -2.63
N PHE A 145 -20.00 0.16 -3.71
CA PHE A 145 -20.17 -0.45 -5.03
C PHE A 145 -18.80 -0.78 -5.59
N TYR A 146 -18.74 -1.61 -6.62
CA TYR A 146 -17.50 -1.86 -7.35
C TYR A 146 -17.71 -1.88 -8.85
N ILE A 147 -16.64 -1.52 -9.57
CA ILE A 147 -16.57 -1.58 -11.03
C ILE A 147 -15.55 -2.61 -11.47
N GLU A 148 -15.94 -3.45 -12.42
CA GLU A 148 -15.05 -4.34 -13.15
C GLU A 148 -14.91 -3.87 -14.59
N ILE A 149 -13.72 -4.05 -15.15
CA ILE A 149 -13.37 -3.67 -16.51
C ILE A 149 -12.70 -4.85 -17.21
N TYR A 150 -13.14 -5.17 -18.41
CA TYR A 150 -12.65 -6.32 -19.16
C TYR A 150 -12.75 -6.12 -20.65
N VAL A 151 -12.02 -6.93 -21.40
CA VAL A 151 -12.08 -6.97 -22.87
C VAL A 151 -13.02 -8.08 -23.32
N SER A 152 -13.81 -7.85 -24.36
CA SER A 152 -14.70 -8.84 -24.96
C SER A 152 -14.85 -8.61 -26.47
N THR A 153 -15.06 -9.70 -27.22
CA THR A 153 -15.33 -9.68 -28.68
C THR A 153 -16.70 -10.25 -29.04
N ASP A 154 -17.53 -10.60 -28.05
CA ASP A 154 -18.85 -11.20 -28.25
C ASP A 154 -20.00 -10.32 -27.77
N GLY A 155 -19.75 -9.00 -27.69
CA GLY A 155 -20.74 -8.05 -27.20
C GLY A 155 -20.75 -7.89 -25.69
N GLY A 156 -19.70 -8.32 -24.98
CA GLY A 156 -19.59 -8.22 -23.53
C GLY A 156 -20.15 -9.43 -22.79
N VAL A 157 -20.52 -10.51 -23.49
CA VAL A 157 -21.10 -11.71 -22.88
C VAL A 157 -20.05 -12.50 -22.12
N THR A 158 -18.85 -12.63 -22.68
CA THR A 158 -17.72 -13.30 -22.04
C THR A 158 -16.44 -12.45 -22.13
N PRO A 159 -15.53 -12.55 -21.14
CA PRO A 159 -14.21 -11.96 -21.26
C PRO A 159 -13.43 -12.65 -22.38
N PHE A 160 -12.69 -11.87 -23.16
CA PHE A 160 -11.85 -12.38 -24.22
C PHE A 160 -10.69 -13.19 -23.63
N VAL A 161 -10.40 -14.34 -24.25
CA VAL A 161 -9.28 -15.21 -23.90
C VAL A 161 -8.50 -15.52 -25.18
N PHE A 162 -7.21 -15.17 -25.24
CA PHE A 162 -6.36 -15.52 -26.39
C PHE A 162 -6.05 -17.01 -26.42
N ALA A 163 -5.92 -17.55 -27.64
CA ALA A 163 -5.70 -18.97 -27.88
C ALA A 163 -4.30 -19.51 -27.46
N SER A 164 -3.42 -18.68 -26.88
CA SER A 164 -2.03 -19.05 -26.55
C SER A 164 -1.67 -19.00 -25.07
N GLY A 165 -2.62 -18.74 -24.16
CA GLY A 165 -2.29 -18.60 -22.73
C GLY A 165 -1.51 -17.31 -22.39
N ASN A 166 -1.30 -16.42 -23.37
CA ASN A 166 -0.81 -15.07 -23.09
C ASN A 166 -1.96 -14.27 -22.48
N GLU A 167 -1.69 -13.65 -21.34
CA GLU A 167 -2.59 -12.69 -20.72
C GLU A 167 -2.85 -11.53 -21.68
N LEU A 168 -4.13 -11.14 -21.79
CA LEU A 168 -4.44 -9.85 -22.37
C LEU A 168 -3.95 -8.78 -21.42
N ASN A 169 -2.85 -8.15 -21.78
CA ASN A 169 -2.32 -7.02 -21.04
C ASN A 169 -2.88 -5.75 -21.67
N PHE A 170 -3.78 -5.10 -20.96
CA PHE A 170 -4.26 -3.79 -21.32
C PHE A 170 -4.12 -2.83 -20.14
N PHE A 171 -3.88 -1.58 -20.47
CA PHE A 171 -3.59 -0.55 -19.50
C PHE A 171 -4.33 0.71 -19.87
N MET A 172 -4.59 1.52 -18.85
CA MET A 172 -5.36 2.74 -18.98
C MET A 172 -4.52 3.91 -18.53
N PRO A 173 -3.76 4.55 -19.45
CA PRO A 173 -2.91 5.69 -19.10
C PRO A 173 -3.74 6.85 -18.57
N TYR A 174 -4.97 6.99 -19.08
CA TYR A 174 -5.95 7.94 -18.57
C TYR A 174 -7.17 7.20 -18.05
N PHE A 175 -7.49 7.36 -16.78
CA PHE A 175 -8.70 6.91 -16.13
C PHE A 175 -9.19 7.93 -15.12
N ASP A 176 -10.48 7.93 -14.88
CA ASP A 176 -11.14 8.81 -13.91
C ASP A 176 -12.32 8.05 -13.29
N PHE A 177 -12.33 8.02 -11.96
CA PHE A 177 -13.38 7.44 -11.13
C PHE A 177 -13.80 8.49 -10.11
N THR A 178 -14.75 9.34 -10.46
CA THR A 178 -15.18 10.44 -9.60
C THR A 178 -16.49 10.11 -8.89
N VAL A 179 -16.48 10.06 -7.56
CA VAL A 179 -17.72 10.28 -6.79
C VAL A 179 -17.94 11.78 -6.67
N GLY A 180 -19.15 12.26 -6.94
CA GLY A 180 -19.42 13.68 -6.88
C GLY A 180 -20.87 14.07 -7.05
N THR A 181 -21.10 15.38 -6.95
CA THR A 181 -22.38 16.02 -7.23
C THR A 181 -22.21 17.04 -8.35
N THR A 182 -23.30 17.63 -8.82
CA THR A 182 -23.22 18.80 -9.72
C THR A 182 -22.46 19.98 -9.11
N ALA A 183 -22.38 20.08 -7.78
CA ALA A 183 -21.64 21.13 -7.09
C ALA A 183 -20.12 20.88 -7.07
N GLY A 184 -19.66 19.64 -7.27
CA GLY A 184 -18.25 19.30 -7.30
C GLY A 184 -17.95 17.84 -6.94
N PRO A 185 -16.70 17.43 -7.16
CA PRO A 185 -16.24 16.09 -6.81
C PRO A 185 -16.06 15.94 -5.29
N ILE A 186 -16.19 14.71 -4.80
CA ILE A 186 -15.99 14.31 -3.41
C ILE A 186 -14.84 13.29 -3.40
N LEU A 187 -13.67 13.73 -2.95
CA LEU A 187 -12.46 12.91 -2.90
C LEU A 187 -12.50 11.89 -1.77
N GLY A 188 -11.60 10.91 -1.84
CA GLY A 188 -11.40 9.94 -0.78
C GLY A 188 -12.55 8.96 -0.68
N ARG A 189 -13.23 8.70 -1.81
CA ARG A 189 -14.37 7.79 -1.93
C ARG A 189 -14.09 6.59 -2.82
N VAL A 190 -13.04 6.64 -3.64
CA VAL A 190 -12.61 5.50 -4.46
C VAL A 190 -11.42 4.81 -3.81
N TRP A 191 -11.51 3.49 -3.69
CA TRP A 191 -10.53 2.67 -3.00
C TRP A 191 -10.46 1.25 -3.58
N SER A 192 -9.40 0.55 -3.27
CA SER A 192 -9.21 -0.88 -3.53
C SER A 192 -8.42 -1.48 -2.39
N ASP A 193 -8.53 -2.78 -2.12
CA ASP A 193 -7.65 -3.44 -1.14
C ASP A 193 -6.26 -3.63 -1.75
N LYS A 194 -6.21 -3.89 -3.07
CA LYS A 194 -4.99 -4.11 -3.84
C LYS A 194 -5.09 -3.45 -5.21
N TRP A 195 -4.34 -2.38 -5.38
CA TRP A 195 -4.21 -1.69 -6.66
C TRP A 195 -3.22 -2.40 -7.58
N SER A 196 -3.44 -2.29 -8.88
CA SER A 196 -2.56 -2.78 -9.94
C SER A 196 -2.26 -1.65 -10.92
N PHE A 197 -0.98 -1.32 -11.07
CA PHE A 197 -0.52 -0.23 -11.92
C PHE A 197 0.66 -0.67 -12.79
N ILE A 198 0.92 0.12 -13.83
CA ILE A 198 2.05 -0.04 -14.74
C ILE A 198 2.64 1.34 -15.02
N ALA A 199 3.96 1.48 -14.89
CA ALA A 199 4.64 2.75 -15.16
C ALA A 199 4.93 2.87 -16.66
N TYR A 200 4.85 4.09 -17.21
CA TYR A 200 5.08 4.34 -18.63
C TYR A 200 5.83 5.65 -18.88
N LEU A 201 6.51 5.69 -20.02
CA LEU A 201 7.00 6.92 -20.65
C LEU A 201 6.16 7.22 -21.89
N PHE A 202 6.21 8.44 -22.39
CA PHE A 202 5.58 8.83 -23.65
C PHE A 202 6.63 8.78 -24.77
N ASP A 203 6.62 7.73 -25.59
CA ASP A 203 7.62 7.48 -26.63
C ASP A 203 7.08 6.67 -27.83
N ASP A 204 7.91 6.51 -28.86
CA ASP A 204 7.62 5.74 -30.06
C ASP A 204 7.86 4.24 -29.82
N ALA A 205 6.80 3.52 -29.45
CA ALA A 205 6.89 2.13 -29.00
C ALA A 205 7.26 1.13 -30.12
N ASP A 206 6.97 1.44 -31.39
CA ASP A 206 7.27 0.55 -32.53
C ASP A 206 8.59 0.89 -33.24
N GLY A 207 9.27 1.97 -32.82
CA GLY A 207 10.55 2.44 -33.36
C GLY A 207 10.51 2.96 -34.80
N ASN A 208 9.32 3.25 -35.32
CA ASN A 208 9.14 3.79 -36.66
C ASN A 208 9.09 5.33 -36.63
N ALA A 209 10.09 6.00 -37.19
CA ALA A 209 10.28 7.47 -37.11
C ALA A 209 9.17 8.40 -37.73
N GLY A 210 7.94 7.93 -37.93
CA GLY A 210 6.77 8.72 -38.29
C GLY A 210 5.48 8.34 -37.57
N THR A 211 5.50 7.41 -36.62
CA THR A 211 4.41 7.18 -35.66
C THR A 211 4.44 8.25 -34.58
N ALA A 212 3.28 8.53 -33.99
CA ALA A 212 3.20 9.44 -32.86
C ALA A 212 3.58 8.68 -31.60
N ASP A 213 4.28 9.35 -30.70
CA ASP A 213 4.56 8.83 -29.37
C ASP A 213 3.25 8.46 -28.65
N VAL A 214 3.29 7.39 -27.88
CA VAL A 214 2.18 6.87 -27.08
C VAL A 214 2.68 6.52 -25.68
N PRO A 215 1.77 6.32 -24.72
CA PRO A 215 2.11 5.69 -23.45
C PRO A 215 2.72 4.30 -23.68
N THR A 216 3.96 4.12 -23.24
CA THR A 216 4.74 2.89 -23.40
C THR A 216 5.26 2.42 -22.04
N PRO A 217 4.80 1.26 -21.55
CA PRO A 217 5.30 0.69 -20.32
C PRO A 217 6.83 0.54 -20.30
N SER A 218 7.49 1.02 -19.25
CA SER A 218 8.95 1.08 -19.20
C SER A 218 9.49 0.98 -17.77
N LEU A 219 10.63 0.29 -17.63
CA LEU A 219 11.43 0.24 -16.40
C LEU A 219 12.16 1.56 -16.09
N ASP A 220 12.19 2.49 -17.04
CA ASP A 220 12.78 3.82 -16.83
C ASP A 220 11.75 4.81 -16.24
N ALA A 221 10.47 4.44 -16.21
CA ALA A 221 9.39 5.29 -15.72
C ALA A 221 9.27 5.22 -14.20
N SER A 222 9.33 6.37 -13.53
CA SER A 222 9.09 6.47 -12.09
C SER A 222 7.61 6.66 -11.78
N VAL A 223 7.06 5.96 -10.80
CA VAL A 223 5.73 6.27 -10.27
C VAL A 223 5.85 7.46 -9.31
N GLU A 224 4.99 8.47 -9.47
CA GLU A 224 5.00 9.71 -8.68
C GLU A 224 3.70 9.91 -7.88
N GLY A 225 2.85 8.87 -7.79
CA GLY A 225 1.58 8.92 -7.08
C GLY A 225 1.68 8.72 -5.58
N GLU A 226 0.80 9.37 -4.82
CA GLU A 226 0.62 9.15 -3.38
C GLU A 226 -0.49 8.13 -3.11
N PHE A 227 -0.29 7.26 -2.11
CA PHE A 227 -1.28 6.27 -1.70
C PHE A 227 -1.66 6.47 -0.24
N PHE A 228 -2.92 6.21 0.09
CA PHE A 228 -3.44 6.38 1.45
C PHE A 228 -4.12 5.12 1.91
N ALA A 229 -4.10 4.83 3.22
CA ALA A 229 -4.92 3.78 3.80
C ALA A 229 -5.70 4.29 5.00
N PHE A 230 -6.90 3.72 5.18
CA PHE A 230 -7.67 3.81 6.40
C PHE A 230 -7.62 2.47 7.12
N THR A 231 -7.04 2.42 8.32
CA THR A 231 -6.83 1.15 9.04
C THR A 231 -8.02 0.78 9.91
N ASP A 232 -8.38 -0.51 9.90
CA ASP A 232 -9.53 -1.03 10.65
C ASP A 232 -9.25 -1.22 12.16
N ASP A 233 -7.99 -1.41 12.53
CA ASP A 233 -7.51 -1.66 13.90
C ASP A 233 -7.28 -0.37 14.71
N GLY A 234 -7.12 0.76 14.01
CA GLY A 234 -6.72 2.04 14.58
C GLY A 234 -7.72 3.16 14.34
N GLY A 235 -8.47 3.07 13.23
CA GLY A 235 -9.13 4.24 12.65
C GLY A 235 -8.10 5.33 12.41
N VAL A 236 -6.98 5.02 11.75
CA VAL A 236 -5.95 6.00 11.39
C VAL A 236 -5.91 6.15 9.88
N ILE A 237 -5.53 7.34 9.42
CA ILE A 237 -5.26 7.61 8.02
C ILE A 237 -3.76 7.81 7.86
N VAL A 238 -3.17 7.02 6.97
CA VAL A 238 -1.75 7.07 6.63
C VAL A 238 -1.57 7.39 5.16
N LYS A 239 -0.43 7.99 4.81
CA LYS A 239 0.00 8.30 3.46
C LYS A 239 1.36 7.66 3.21
N VAL A 240 1.46 6.94 2.09
CA VAL A 240 2.71 6.46 1.50
C VAL A 240 3.13 7.41 0.40
N ASP A 241 4.37 7.87 0.48
CA ASP A 241 5.01 8.75 -0.48
C ASP A 241 6.33 8.10 -0.93
N PHE A 242 6.38 7.71 -2.20
CA PHE A 242 7.61 7.18 -2.80
C PHE A 242 8.48 8.36 -3.20
N ALA A 243 9.76 8.30 -2.86
CA ALA A 243 10.71 9.25 -3.44
C ALA A 243 10.79 9.01 -4.95
N THR A 244 11.47 9.93 -5.66
CA THR A 244 11.76 9.74 -7.08
C THR A 244 12.45 8.41 -7.32
N ASP A 245 12.34 7.88 -8.54
CA ASP A 245 13.02 6.64 -8.92
C ASP A 245 12.47 5.36 -8.25
N PHE A 246 11.18 5.39 -7.87
CA PHE A 246 10.37 4.18 -7.71
C PHE A 246 9.91 3.71 -9.09
N ARG A 247 10.59 2.71 -9.64
CA ARG A 247 10.44 2.26 -11.04
C ARG A 247 9.97 0.81 -11.13
N PRO A 248 8.67 0.55 -10.86
CA PRO A 248 8.07 -0.73 -11.19
C PRO A 248 7.78 -0.82 -12.69
N LEU A 249 7.91 -2.00 -13.31
CA LEU A 249 7.32 -2.20 -14.64
C LEU A 249 5.79 -2.27 -14.50
N ALA A 250 5.29 -3.37 -13.93
CA ALA A 250 3.89 -3.56 -13.57
C ALA A 250 3.84 -4.16 -12.16
N TYR A 251 3.14 -3.51 -11.24
CA TYR A 251 3.18 -3.88 -9.83
C TYR A 251 1.79 -3.89 -9.21
N GLU A 252 1.66 -4.62 -8.11
CA GLU A 252 0.50 -4.56 -7.23
C GLU A 252 0.89 -4.02 -5.86
N LEU A 253 0.06 -3.16 -5.30
CA LEU A 253 0.26 -2.55 -3.98
C LEU A 253 -1.00 -2.72 -3.15
N SER A 254 -0.83 -3.26 -1.95
CA SER A 254 -1.86 -3.37 -0.92
C SER A 254 -1.35 -2.81 0.39
N MET A 255 -2.25 -2.52 1.32
CA MET A 255 -1.90 -2.22 2.70
C MET A 255 -2.76 -3.06 3.63
N ASN A 256 -2.18 -3.67 4.66
CA ASN A 256 -2.90 -4.58 5.54
C ASN A 256 -2.25 -4.68 6.93
N ARG A 257 -2.86 -5.46 7.83
CA ARG A 257 -2.40 -5.58 9.23
C ARG A 257 -1.23 -6.54 9.42
N PHE A 258 -1.16 -7.63 8.66
CA PHE A 258 -0.24 -8.73 8.92
C PHE A 258 0.98 -8.83 8.00
N GLY A 259 0.95 -8.24 6.80
CA GLY A 259 2.05 -8.27 5.83
C GLY A 259 1.74 -9.16 4.63
N VAL A 260 2.70 -10.02 4.28
CA VAL A 260 2.60 -10.91 3.11
C VAL A 260 1.77 -12.14 3.46
N VAL A 261 0.45 -11.99 3.43
CA VAL A 261 -0.53 -13.05 3.71
C VAL A 261 -1.52 -13.22 2.54
N GLU A 262 -2.16 -14.38 2.44
CA GLU A 262 -3.18 -14.60 1.42
C GLU A 262 -4.55 -13.98 1.82
N ASP A 263 -4.83 -13.89 3.12
CA ASP A 263 -6.03 -13.30 3.71
C ASP A 263 -5.68 -12.65 5.07
N ASP A 264 -5.86 -11.33 5.20
CA ASP A 264 -5.50 -10.57 6.41
C ASP A 264 -6.40 -10.91 7.62
N THR A 265 -7.56 -11.53 7.39
CA THR A 265 -8.50 -11.92 8.45
C THR A 265 -8.29 -13.33 8.98
N ASP A 266 -7.32 -14.09 8.44
CA ASP A 266 -7.02 -15.44 8.92
C ASP A 266 -6.46 -15.38 10.36
N PRO A 267 -7.13 -16.00 11.35
CA PRO A 267 -6.65 -16.03 12.73
C PRO A 267 -5.34 -16.82 12.92
N ALA A 268 -4.87 -17.56 11.91
CA ALA A 268 -3.58 -18.23 11.91
C ALA A 268 -2.41 -17.32 11.50
N ASN A 269 -2.68 -16.09 11.06
CA ASN A 269 -1.63 -15.13 10.72
C ASN A 269 -0.72 -14.84 11.92
N ASP A 270 0.59 -14.87 11.69
CA ASP A 270 1.62 -14.53 12.67
C ASP A 270 2.44 -13.36 12.14
N PHE A 271 2.23 -12.18 12.73
CA PHE A 271 2.86 -10.94 12.28
C PHE A 271 4.40 -11.05 12.21
N LEU A 272 5.04 -11.74 13.15
CA LEU A 272 6.51 -11.86 13.14
C LEU A 272 7.00 -12.63 11.91
N ALA A 273 6.21 -13.59 11.44
CA ALA A 273 6.52 -14.37 10.24
C ALA A 273 6.07 -13.65 8.95
N SER A 274 4.89 -13.04 8.95
CA SER A 274 4.28 -12.48 7.74
C SER A 274 4.74 -11.06 7.40
N ARG A 275 5.43 -10.37 8.32
CA ARG A 275 6.06 -9.06 8.02
C ARG A 275 7.28 -9.16 7.09
N MET A 276 7.83 -10.36 6.89
CA MET A 276 8.99 -10.56 6.04
C MET A 276 8.63 -10.44 4.55
N SER A 277 9.55 -9.88 3.76
CA SER A 277 9.49 -9.95 2.30
C SER A 277 9.61 -11.41 1.83
N THR A 278 8.97 -11.75 0.71
CA THR A 278 8.92 -13.15 0.21
C THR A 278 9.20 -13.27 -1.30
N ASN A 279 9.79 -14.40 -1.69
CA ASN A 279 9.94 -14.79 -3.09
C ASN A 279 8.62 -15.36 -3.66
N ARG A 280 8.37 -15.10 -4.95
CA ARG A 280 7.20 -15.61 -5.71
C ARG A 280 7.63 -16.21 -7.07
N PRO A 281 8.39 -17.32 -7.09
CA PRO A 281 9.00 -17.89 -8.31
C PRO A 281 8.01 -18.40 -9.37
N SER A 282 6.72 -18.48 -9.06
CA SER A 282 5.66 -18.86 -10.01
C SER A 282 5.07 -17.66 -10.76
N SER A 283 5.60 -16.44 -10.56
CA SER A 283 5.03 -15.19 -11.09
C SER A 283 3.54 -15.02 -10.73
N THR A 284 3.15 -15.56 -9.58
CA THR A 284 1.80 -15.48 -9.06
C THR A 284 1.73 -14.39 -8.00
N SER A 285 0.92 -13.36 -8.27
CA SER A 285 0.57 -12.36 -7.26
C SER A 285 0.04 -13.03 -5.99
N PRO A 286 0.41 -12.53 -4.80
CA PRO A 286 -0.28 -12.90 -3.57
C PRO A 286 -1.76 -12.48 -3.63
N GLY A 287 -2.62 -13.21 -2.93
CA GLY A 287 -4.05 -12.91 -2.82
C GLY A 287 -4.30 -11.58 -2.12
N LEU A 288 -3.61 -11.33 -0.99
CA LEU A 288 -3.74 -10.13 -0.14
C LEU A 288 -5.21 -9.75 0.10
N ASN A 289 -6.04 -10.75 0.42
CA ASN A 289 -7.48 -10.56 0.61
C ASN A 289 -7.77 -9.84 1.93
N ASN A 290 -8.85 -9.06 1.93
CA ASN A 290 -9.41 -8.40 3.11
C ASN A 290 -8.41 -7.46 3.82
N GLY A 291 -7.53 -6.83 3.03
CA GLY A 291 -6.65 -5.77 3.53
C GLY A 291 -7.41 -4.46 3.80
N TYR A 292 -6.66 -3.42 4.11
CA TYR A 292 -7.23 -2.09 4.33
C TYR A 292 -7.77 -1.48 3.05
N LYS A 293 -8.65 -0.49 3.22
CA LYS A 293 -9.09 0.37 2.13
C LYS A 293 -7.92 1.26 1.71
N VAL A 294 -7.36 1.01 0.52
CA VAL A 294 -6.28 1.80 -0.07
C VAL A 294 -6.85 2.77 -1.10
N PHE A 295 -6.50 4.04 -0.96
CA PHE A 295 -7.00 5.14 -1.76
C PHE A 295 -5.84 5.80 -2.52
N ILE A 296 -6.17 6.47 -3.62
CA ILE A 296 -5.26 7.34 -4.38
C ILE A 296 -5.46 8.82 -4.01
N THR A 297 -6.36 9.12 -3.07
CA THR A 297 -6.54 10.41 -2.41
C THR A 297 -6.74 10.20 -0.92
N SER A 298 -6.51 11.25 -0.12
CA SER A 298 -6.82 11.17 1.32
C SER A 298 -8.29 10.77 1.52
N PRO A 299 -8.58 9.74 2.34
CA PRO A 299 -9.94 9.28 2.63
C PRO A 299 -10.85 10.40 3.13
N ASP A 300 -12.14 10.39 2.74
CA ASP A 300 -13.13 11.34 3.26
C ASP A 300 -13.37 11.08 4.74
N GLN A 301 -12.86 11.97 5.59
CA GLN A 301 -12.96 11.85 7.05
C GLN A 301 -14.38 11.99 7.61
N ASN A 302 -15.37 12.39 6.82
CA ASN A 302 -16.78 12.33 7.24
C ASN A 302 -17.35 10.92 7.17
N VAL A 303 -16.69 10.02 6.44
CA VAL A 303 -17.11 8.62 6.23
C VAL A 303 -16.11 7.67 6.87
N PHE A 304 -14.83 7.88 6.63
CA PHE A 304 -13.72 7.14 7.19
C PHE A 304 -13.17 7.91 8.40
N VAL A 305 -13.90 7.86 9.52
CA VAL A 305 -13.67 8.71 10.69
C VAL A 305 -12.48 8.23 11.52
N PRO A 306 -11.41 9.02 11.66
CA PRO A 306 -10.27 8.63 12.48
C PRO A 306 -10.56 8.68 13.98
N THR A 307 -9.95 7.80 14.78
CA THR A 307 -10.22 7.68 16.22
C THR A 307 -8.97 7.95 17.08
N PRO A 308 -8.88 9.09 17.79
CA PRO A 308 -7.83 9.34 18.76
C PRO A 308 -8.00 8.46 20.01
N VAL A 309 -6.88 8.11 20.64
CA VAL A 309 -6.83 7.25 21.84
C VAL A 309 -5.86 7.86 22.85
N ALA A 310 -6.06 7.53 24.14
CA ALA A 310 -5.19 8.00 25.21
C ALA A 310 -3.87 7.22 25.29
N ALA A 311 -2.82 7.90 25.73
CA ALA A 311 -1.51 7.30 25.94
C ALA A 311 -1.56 6.16 26.98
N PRO A 312 -0.68 5.15 26.87
CA PRO A 312 -0.59 4.07 27.85
C PRO A 312 -0.15 4.59 29.21
N VAL A 313 -0.41 3.79 30.25
CA VAL A 313 -0.06 4.14 31.64
C VAL A 313 0.60 2.95 32.33
N VAL A 314 1.72 3.19 33.01
CA VAL A 314 2.29 2.25 33.99
C VAL A 314 1.43 2.29 35.26
N THR A 315 0.81 1.17 35.63
CA THR A 315 -0.23 1.14 36.67
C THR A 315 0.27 0.75 38.06
N GLY A 316 1.54 0.35 38.20
CA GLY A 316 2.10 -0.06 39.48
C GLY A 316 3.60 -0.28 39.46
N ASN A 317 4.13 -0.84 40.55
CA ASN A 317 5.53 -1.25 40.66
C ASN A 317 5.80 -2.52 39.84
N ILE A 318 7.06 -2.72 39.46
CA ILE A 318 7.52 -4.01 38.92
C ILE A 318 7.32 -5.08 40.00
N LEU A 319 6.56 -6.12 39.67
CA LEU A 319 6.24 -7.24 40.55
C LEU A 319 7.18 -8.42 40.29
N GLY A 320 7.33 -9.34 41.24
CA GLY A 320 8.07 -10.59 41.03
C GLY A 320 9.41 -10.65 41.75
N CYS A 321 10.34 -11.46 41.22
CA CYS A 321 11.63 -11.80 41.83
C CYS A 321 12.72 -11.85 40.75
N PRO A 322 14.03 -11.82 41.10
CA PRO A 322 15.10 -12.03 40.12
C PRO A 322 14.85 -13.29 39.26
N GLY A 323 14.88 -13.15 37.93
CA GLY A 323 14.55 -14.22 36.98
C GLY A 323 13.09 -14.22 36.50
N ALA A 324 12.18 -13.50 37.15
CA ALA A 324 10.77 -13.40 36.76
C ALA A 324 10.12 -12.12 37.32
N TYR A 325 10.25 -11.04 36.56
CA TYR A 325 9.60 -9.76 36.81
C TYR A 325 8.37 -9.56 35.91
N TYR A 326 7.41 -8.79 36.40
CA TYR A 326 6.18 -8.45 35.69
C TYR A 326 5.93 -6.95 35.77
N ILE A 327 5.76 -6.32 34.62
CA ILE A 327 5.56 -4.88 34.48
C ILE A 327 4.08 -4.62 34.24
N PRO A 328 3.33 -4.04 35.21
CA PRO A 328 1.92 -3.75 35.03
C PRO A 328 1.71 -2.44 34.26
N TYR A 329 0.87 -2.50 33.23
CA TYR A 329 0.52 -1.36 32.40
C TYR A 329 -0.96 -1.41 32.00
N LYS A 330 -1.47 -0.31 31.44
CA LYS A 330 -2.84 -0.21 30.94
C LYS A 330 -2.88 0.40 29.56
N LEU A 331 -3.71 -0.20 28.71
CA LEU A 331 -4.02 0.26 27.36
C LEU A 331 -5.46 0.74 27.26
N ASP A 332 -5.67 1.82 26.51
CA ASP A 332 -7.01 2.37 26.23
C ASP A 332 -7.63 1.76 24.96
N ALA A 333 -6.79 1.31 24.02
CA ALA A 333 -7.20 0.57 22.83
C ALA A 333 -6.21 -0.56 22.51
N ALA A 334 -6.57 -1.43 21.57
CA ALA A 334 -5.67 -2.45 21.07
C ALA A 334 -4.49 -1.83 20.28
N GLY A 335 -3.35 -2.53 20.29
CA GLY A 335 -2.15 -2.14 19.56
C GLY A 335 -0.95 -3.00 19.92
N ASP A 336 0.19 -2.70 19.28
CA ASP A 336 1.48 -3.27 19.66
C ASP A 336 2.13 -2.40 20.72
N ILE A 337 3.00 -2.98 21.52
CA ILE A 337 3.66 -2.29 22.64
C ILE A 337 5.15 -2.57 22.67
N ALA A 338 5.90 -1.56 23.08
CA ALA A 338 7.27 -1.69 23.53
C ALA A 338 7.39 -1.05 24.91
N ILE A 339 7.97 -1.79 25.87
CA ILE A 339 8.31 -1.26 27.18
C ILE A 339 9.82 -1.06 27.23
N LEU A 340 10.25 0.20 27.32
CA LEU A 340 11.63 0.56 27.59
C LEU A 340 11.91 0.49 29.08
N LEU A 341 12.89 -0.32 29.45
CA LEU A 341 13.56 -0.31 30.74
C LEU A 341 14.90 0.42 30.56
N ASP A 342 14.92 1.72 30.84
CA ASP A 342 16.14 2.53 30.84
C ASP A 342 16.93 2.21 32.12
N LEU A 343 18.09 1.59 31.91
CA LEU A 343 18.98 1.04 32.93
C LEU A 343 20.34 1.74 32.93
N ASN A 344 20.65 2.54 31.91
CA ASN A 344 21.89 3.30 31.81
C ASN A 344 21.75 4.76 32.30
N GLY A 345 20.51 5.24 32.51
CA GLY A 345 20.20 6.59 32.98
C GLY A 345 20.25 7.67 31.89
N VAL A 346 20.31 7.27 30.62
CA VAL A 346 20.24 8.14 29.45
C VAL A 346 18.86 7.99 28.83
N ALA A 347 18.12 9.10 28.77
CA ALA A 347 16.74 9.07 28.30
C ALA A 347 16.62 8.53 26.86
N GLY A 348 15.65 7.65 26.65
CA GLY A 348 15.38 6.99 25.38
C GLY A 348 16.23 5.73 25.19
N TYR A 349 15.77 4.81 24.34
CA TYR A 349 16.49 3.57 24.07
C TYR A 349 17.85 3.85 23.42
N GLN A 350 18.91 3.23 23.96
CA GLN A 350 20.24 3.26 23.37
C GLN A 350 20.69 1.86 22.94
N PRO A 351 20.86 1.60 21.64
CA PRO A 351 21.27 0.28 21.16
C PRO A 351 22.67 -0.08 21.66
N ASN A 352 22.89 -1.37 21.94
CA ASN A 352 24.13 -1.92 22.50
C ASN A 352 24.51 -1.33 23.87
N THR A 353 23.52 -1.09 24.75
CA THR A 353 23.74 -0.63 26.13
C THR A 353 23.01 -1.52 27.15
N ALA A 354 22.91 -1.08 28.41
CA ALA A 354 22.17 -1.81 29.44
C ALA A 354 20.64 -1.75 29.26
N ASP A 355 20.12 -0.86 28.43
CA ASP A 355 18.68 -0.71 28.24
C ASP A 355 18.04 -1.99 27.69
N VAL A 356 16.80 -2.24 28.08
CA VAL A 356 16.03 -3.40 27.62
C VAL A 356 14.73 -2.92 27.02
N VAL A 357 14.37 -3.50 25.87
CA VAL A 357 13.05 -3.34 25.27
C VAL A 357 12.34 -4.68 25.37
N VAL A 358 11.13 -4.65 25.93
CA VAL A 358 10.25 -5.82 25.96
C VAL A 358 9.02 -5.50 25.13
N GLU A 359 8.79 -6.31 24.09
CA GLU A 359 7.74 -6.08 23.12
C GLU A 359 6.61 -7.09 23.26
N SER A 360 5.40 -6.67 22.90
CA SER A 360 4.26 -7.56 22.69
C SER A 360 3.42 -7.03 21.54
N PHE A 361 2.85 -7.94 20.76
CA PHE A 361 2.07 -7.61 19.57
C PHE A 361 0.60 -8.00 19.80
N GLU A 362 -0.32 -7.32 19.12
CA GLU A 362 -1.76 -7.62 19.16
C GLU A 362 -2.41 -7.47 20.56
N GLU A 363 -1.85 -6.62 21.43
CA GLU A 363 -2.36 -6.44 22.78
C GLU A 363 -3.75 -5.81 22.77
N GLN A 364 -4.62 -6.34 23.63
CA GLN A 364 -6.00 -5.88 23.81
C GLN A 364 -6.10 -4.77 24.87
N PRO A 365 -7.12 -3.88 24.83
CA PRO A 365 -7.30 -2.85 25.84
C PRO A 365 -7.50 -3.41 27.26
N GLY A 366 -7.18 -2.61 28.26
CA GLY A 366 -7.34 -2.95 29.68
C GLY A 366 -6.03 -3.04 30.46
N ASP A 367 -6.11 -3.57 31.68
CA ASP A 367 -4.96 -3.80 32.54
C ASP A 367 -4.19 -5.05 32.09
N LYS A 368 -2.87 -4.89 31.94
CA LYS A 368 -1.96 -5.88 31.37
C LYS A 368 -0.68 -6.02 32.20
N VAL A 369 0.02 -7.12 31.97
CA VAL A 369 1.34 -7.39 32.57
C VAL A 369 2.26 -7.96 31.51
N LEU A 370 3.49 -7.47 31.45
CA LEU A 370 4.53 -8.00 30.56
C LEU A 370 5.67 -8.62 31.36
N PHE A 371 6.15 -9.76 30.92
CA PHE A 371 7.23 -10.49 31.57
C PHE A 371 8.60 -9.92 31.20
N TRP A 372 9.50 -9.81 32.19
CA TRP A 372 10.92 -9.53 31.99
C TRP A 372 11.74 -10.48 32.88
N ASP A 373 12.84 -11.03 32.36
CA ASP A 373 13.69 -11.99 33.06
C ASP A 373 14.63 -11.36 34.09
N GLY A 374 14.74 -10.02 34.12
CA GLY A 374 15.65 -9.31 35.02
C GLY A 374 17.08 -9.21 34.50
N VAL A 375 17.31 -9.49 33.22
CA VAL A 375 18.61 -9.35 32.54
C VAL A 375 18.63 -8.06 31.73
N ASP A 376 19.75 -7.32 31.78
CA ASP A 376 19.96 -6.08 31.04
C ASP A 376 20.35 -6.33 29.56
N GLY A 377 20.43 -5.26 28.75
CA GLY A 377 20.81 -5.35 27.34
C GLY A 377 22.23 -5.89 27.08
N ASN A 378 23.08 -5.97 28.10
CA ASN A 378 24.43 -6.57 28.03
C ASN A 378 24.46 -8.04 28.48
N GLY A 379 23.32 -8.64 28.81
CA GLY A 379 23.23 -10.00 29.33
C GLY A 379 23.59 -10.15 30.81
N VAL A 380 23.57 -9.05 31.58
CA VAL A 380 23.89 -9.03 33.01
C VAL A 380 22.62 -8.99 33.84
N VAL A 381 22.53 -9.83 34.88
CA VAL A 381 21.41 -9.80 35.83
C VAL A 381 21.39 -8.46 36.56
N VAL A 382 20.28 -7.74 36.48
CA VAL A 382 20.08 -6.44 37.14
C VAL A 382 19.99 -6.65 38.65
N SER A 383 20.76 -5.86 39.39
CA SER A 383 20.81 -5.98 40.84
C SER A 383 19.50 -5.55 41.51
N GLU A 384 19.13 -6.20 42.60
CA GLU A 384 18.01 -5.77 43.43
C GLU A 384 18.21 -4.32 43.91
N ASN A 385 17.12 -3.57 44.11
CA ASN A 385 17.11 -2.16 44.48
C ASN A 385 17.61 -1.17 43.42
N THR A 386 17.94 -1.63 42.22
CA THR A 386 18.21 -0.75 41.07
C THR A 386 16.94 0.07 40.76
N ASN A 387 17.14 1.36 40.49
CA ASN A 387 16.09 2.21 39.95
C ASN A 387 16.06 2.03 38.45
N VAL A 388 14.90 1.75 37.90
CA VAL A 388 14.65 1.55 36.47
C VAL A 388 13.65 2.60 36.04
N SER A 389 13.98 3.35 34.99
CA SER A 389 13.00 4.25 34.37
C SER A 389 12.20 3.45 33.35
N VAL A 390 10.88 3.40 33.53
CA VAL A 390 9.99 2.59 32.69
C VAL A 390 9.14 3.53 31.84
N THR A 391 9.18 3.30 30.53
CA THR A 391 8.33 3.97 29.54
C THR A 391 7.59 2.91 28.74
N VAL A 392 6.27 3.03 28.63
CA VAL A 392 5.45 2.20 27.75
C VAL A 392 5.11 3.01 26.52
N THR A 393 5.40 2.45 25.35
CA THR A 393 5.04 3.01 24.04
C THR A 393 4.01 2.10 23.40
N THR A 394 2.90 2.68 22.95
CA THR A 394 1.88 1.99 22.15
C THR A 394 1.99 2.39 20.70
N PHE A 395 1.87 1.41 19.83
CA PHE A 395 1.87 1.55 18.39
C PHE A 395 0.53 1.05 17.83
N ARG A 396 -0.18 1.92 17.11
CA ARG A 396 -1.53 1.64 16.58
C ARG A 396 -1.60 1.91 15.08
N GLY A 397 -2.58 1.28 14.43
CA GLY A 397 -2.70 1.36 12.98
C GLY A 397 -1.51 0.67 12.31
N ARG A 398 -1.23 -0.57 12.75
CA ARG A 398 -0.10 -1.33 12.19
C ARG A 398 -0.39 -1.56 10.72
N THR A 399 0.46 -1.02 9.87
CA THR A 399 0.24 -1.08 8.42
C THR A 399 1.47 -1.67 7.78
N ASN A 400 1.27 -2.78 7.09
CA ASN A 400 2.22 -3.36 6.16
C ASN A 400 1.89 -2.88 4.75
N LEU A 401 2.92 -2.73 3.92
CA LEU A 401 2.87 -2.30 2.53
C LEU A 401 3.53 -3.39 1.67
N PRO A 402 2.85 -4.52 1.43
CA PRO A 402 3.31 -5.51 0.48
C PRO A 402 3.17 -4.98 -0.96
N MET A 403 4.29 -4.97 -1.68
CA MET A 403 4.38 -4.59 -3.08
C MET A 403 4.88 -5.79 -3.87
N TYR A 404 4.05 -6.27 -4.79
CA TYR A 404 4.40 -7.37 -5.67
C TYR A 404 4.96 -6.83 -6.98
N ASP A 405 6.11 -7.37 -7.40
CA ASP A 405 6.72 -7.11 -8.72
C ASP A 405 7.10 -5.63 -8.91
N ALA A 406 7.71 -5.05 -7.86
CA ALA A 406 8.12 -3.66 -7.81
C ALA A 406 9.62 -3.53 -7.97
N GLU A 407 10.10 -3.48 -9.22
CA GLU A 407 11.49 -3.77 -9.60
C GLU A 407 12.54 -2.96 -8.85
N PHE A 408 12.35 -1.64 -8.80
CA PHE A 408 13.26 -0.72 -8.15
C PHE A 408 12.54 0.29 -7.27
N ASN A 409 13.16 0.62 -6.14
CA ASN A 409 12.81 1.74 -5.30
C ASN A 409 14.10 2.42 -4.86
N VAL A 410 14.72 3.17 -5.76
CA VAL A 410 16.13 3.56 -5.57
C VAL A 410 16.26 4.59 -4.45
N ASP A 411 15.38 5.58 -4.39
CA ASP A 411 15.43 6.63 -3.36
C ASP A 411 14.54 6.33 -2.13
N GLY A 412 13.98 5.13 -2.02
CA GLY A 412 13.20 4.70 -0.86
C GLY A 412 11.82 5.35 -0.75
N LEU A 413 11.17 5.16 0.40
CA LEU A 413 9.83 5.70 0.69
C LEU A 413 9.75 6.38 2.06
N SER A 414 8.75 7.24 2.19
CA SER A 414 8.39 7.93 3.43
C SER A 414 6.92 7.73 3.77
N ILE A 415 6.60 7.77 5.06
CA ILE A 415 5.23 7.62 5.56
C ILE A 415 4.84 8.81 6.44
N GLU A 416 3.62 9.29 6.24
CA GLU A 416 2.97 10.26 7.11
C GLU A 416 1.68 9.68 7.70
N ALA A 417 1.47 9.87 9.00
CA ALA A 417 0.14 9.79 9.57
C ALA A 417 -0.57 11.12 9.30
N ILE A 418 -1.75 11.05 8.71
CA ILE A 418 -2.57 12.21 8.38
C ILE A 418 -3.57 12.49 9.50
N ALA A 419 -4.16 11.43 10.07
CA ALA A 419 -5.13 11.52 11.15
C ALA A 419 -5.08 10.25 12.03
N PRO A 420 -5.42 10.33 13.33
CA PRO A 420 -6.03 11.46 14.04
C PRO A 420 -5.08 12.59 14.43
N ALA A 421 -3.77 12.40 14.30
CA ALA A 421 -2.78 13.46 14.45
C ALA A 421 -1.71 13.34 13.37
N PHE A 422 -1.21 14.48 12.90
CA PHE A 422 -0.15 14.50 11.91
C PHE A 422 1.20 14.14 12.54
N SER A 423 1.90 13.18 11.94
CA SER A 423 3.30 12.88 12.26
C SER A 423 3.97 12.05 11.16
N THR A 424 5.27 12.22 10.98
CA THR A 424 6.08 11.36 10.13
C THR A 424 6.32 10.03 10.83
N GLN A 425 6.11 8.92 10.14
CA GLN A 425 6.27 7.59 10.73
C GLN A 425 7.65 7.02 10.43
N SER A 426 8.11 6.21 11.38
CA SER A 426 9.31 5.42 11.18
C SER A 426 8.96 4.09 10.50
N LEU A 427 9.92 3.57 9.76
CA LEU A 427 9.78 2.41 8.89
C LEU A 427 10.61 1.24 9.40
N TYR A 428 10.09 0.06 9.09
CA TYR A 428 10.65 -1.23 9.43
C TYR A 428 10.49 -2.17 8.23
N TRP A 429 11.42 -3.11 8.08
CA TRP A 429 11.38 -4.11 7.03
C TRP A 429 12.25 -5.31 7.41
N ASP A 430 11.96 -6.46 6.79
CA ASP A 430 12.73 -7.68 6.97
C ASP A 430 12.85 -8.41 5.64
N ASP A 431 13.99 -8.21 5.01
CA ASP A 431 14.37 -8.84 3.74
C ASP A 431 15.29 -10.05 3.96
N SER A 432 15.58 -10.40 5.21
CA SER A 432 16.59 -11.41 5.53
C SER A 432 16.23 -12.83 5.07
N GLY A 433 14.94 -13.05 4.75
CA GLY A 433 14.43 -14.30 4.19
C GLY A 433 14.54 -14.42 2.66
N LEU A 434 14.93 -13.36 1.94
CA LEU A 434 14.96 -13.37 0.48
C LEU A 434 16.19 -14.10 -0.07
N VAL A 435 15.95 -15.10 -0.91
CA VAL A 435 17.01 -15.91 -1.54
C VAL A 435 16.95 -15.83 -3.06
N ALA A 436 18.07 -16.10 -3.71
CA ALA A 436 18.13 -16.23 -5.16
C ALA A 436 17.41 -17.51 -5.62
N PHE A 437 16.71 -17.44 -6.76
CA PHE A 437 16.08 -18.57 -7.43
C PHE A 437 16.14 -18.39 -8.95
N GLY A 438 16.26 -19.49 -9.68
CA GLY A 438 16.33 -19.46 -11.15
C GLY A 438 17.72 -19.21 -11.72
N SER A 439 17.76 -18.77 -12.98
CA SER A 439 18.97 -18.34 -13.70
C SER A 439 18.75 -16.97 -14.34
N CYS A 440 19.85 -16.25 -14.59
CA CYS A 440 19.82 -14.95 -15.26
C CYS A 440 20.93 -14.93 -16.31
N ILE A 441 20.64 -15.49 -17.48
CA ILE A 441 21.62 -15.69 -18.56
C ILE A 441 21.46 -14.66 -19.67
N ASP A 442 20.22 -14.33 -20.03
CA ASP A 442 19.88 -13.32 -21.03
C ASP A 442 18.47 -12.73 -20.80
N GLU A 443 18.05 -11.80 -21.65
CA GLU A 443 16.76 -11.10 -21.59
C GLU A 443 15.53 -12.03 -21.72
N SER A 444 15.71 -13.31 -22.05
CA SER A 444 14.62 -14.29 -22.12
C SER A 444 14.36 -15.02 -20.80
N ASP A 445 15.27 -14.90 -19.82
CA ASP A 445 15.16 -15.50 -18.48
C ASP A 445 14.36 -14.64 -17.47
N ASN A 446 13.55 -13.72 -17.98
CA ASN A 446 12.90 -12.66 -17.22
C ASN A 446 11.62 -13.06 -16.45
N SER A 447 11.13 -14.29 -16.60
CA SER A 447 9.88 -14.73 -15.96
C SER A 447 10.13 -15.85 -14.95
N GLY A 448 9.82 -15.60 -13.68
CA GLY A 448 9.90 -16.57 -12.60
C GLY A 448 11.29 -16.75 -11.99
N ASN A 449 12.23 -15.83 -12.23
CA ASN A 449 13.62 -15.90 -11.77
C ASN A 449 14.03 -14.62 -11.04
N ASN A 450 14.83 -14.74 -9.99
CA ASN A 450 15.50 -13.60 -9.37
C ASN A 450 16.83 -14.04 -8.74
N ILE A 451 17.95 -13.52 -9.22
CA ILE A 451 19.29 -13.91 -8.73
C ILE A 451 19.84 -13.03 -7.60
N THR A 452 19.10 -12.01 -7.19
CA THR A 452 19.47 -11.14 -6.05
C THR A 452 19.17 -11.84 -4.71
N VAL A 453 19.69 -11.32 -3.60
CA VAL A 453 19.47 -11.87 -2.25
C VAL A 453 19.16 -10.75 -1.26
N GLY A 454 18.38 -11.03 -0.23
CA GLY A 454 18.17 -10.10 0.89
C GLY A 454 18.81 -10.64 2.17
N SER A 455 19.42 -9.75 2.94
CA SER A 455 20.07 -10.15 4.21
C SER A 455 19.84 -9.16 5.35
N TYR A 456 19.28 -7.99 5.03
CA TYR A 456 19.09 -6.91 5.98
C TYR A 456 17.70 -6.96 6.60
N GLN A 457 17.61 -6.56 7.87
CA GLN A 457 16.35 -6.38 8.58
C GLN A 457 16.50 -5.23 9.58
N ARG A 458 15.41 -4.52 9.82
CA ARG A 458 15.28 -3.55 10.91
C ARG A 458 13.90 -3.68 11.52
N VAL A 459 13.85 -4.33 12.67
CA VAL A 459 12.59 -4.89 13.20
C VAL A 459 12.26 -4.47 14.62
N ASP A 460 13.20 -3.85 15.32
CA ASP A 460 13.08 -3.45 16.73
C ASP A 460 12.28 -2.13 16.84
N LEU A 461 11.18 -2.12 17.60
CA LEU A 461 10.21 -1.01 17.61
C LEU A 461 10.76 0.31 18.15
N LEU A 462 11.85 0.27 18.93
CA LEU A 462 12.50 1.46 19.48
C LEU A 462 13.85 1.79 18.80
N ASP A 463 14.21 1.09 17.72
CA ASP A 463 15.32 1.46 16.83
C ASP A 463 14.86 1.58 15.35
N PRO A 464 13.89 2.45 15.05
CA PRO A 464 13.35 2.54 13.71
C PRO A 464 14.11 3.58 12.86
N LEU A 465 13.82 3.63 11.56
CA LEU A 465 14.37 4.65 10.65
C LEU A 465 13.27 5.55 10.10
N LEU A 466 13.50 6.87 10.07
CA LEU A 466 12.62 7.79 9.35
C LEU A 466 12.94 7.75 7.85
N GLY A 467 11.90 7.89 7.03
CA GLY A 467 12.05 7.95 5.58
C GLY A 467 12.67 9.27 5.06
N PRO A 468 13.14 9.31 3.80
CA PRO A 468 13.13 8.21 2.84
C PRO A 468 14.09 7.08 3.22
N THR A 469 13.59 5.85 3.30
CA THR A 469 14.38 4.65 3.61
C THR A 469 13.77 3.41 2.95
N HIS A 470 14.38 2.24 3.16
CA HIS A 470 14.03 0.99 2.49
C HIS A 470 14.03 1.11 0.96
N GLY A 471 15.20 1.47 0.41
CA GLY A 471 15.42 1.48 -1.03
C GLY A 471 16.03 0.17 -1.53
N TRP A 472 15.77 -0.19 -2.79
CA TRP A 472 16.37 -1.35 -3.45
C TRP A 472 16.67 -1.10 -4.92
N ASN A 473 17.81 -1.65 -5.36
CA ASN A 473 18.35 -1.53 -6.70
C ASN A 473 19.40 -2.66 -6.84
N GLY A 474 19.01 -3.90 -7.15
CA GLY A 474 19.97 -5.01 -7.30
C GLY A 474 20.34 -5.80 -6.02
N SER A 475 21.56 -6.34 -5.96
CA SER A 475 21.82 -7.66 -5.34
C SER A 475 21.62 -7.87 -3.83
N ASN A 476 21.69 -6.83 -3.00
CA ASN A 476 21.52 -6.94 -1.54
C ASN A 476 21.42 -5.53 -0.91
N PRO A 477 20.23 -4.91 -0.92
CA PRO A 477 20.03 -3.59 -0.33
C PRO A 477 20.27 -3.62 1.18
N ASP A 478 20.82 -2.53 1.68
CA ASP A 478 20.96 -2.25 3.10
C ASP A 478 20.09 -1.03 3.47
N GLN A 479 20.50 -0.24 4.46
CA GLN A 479 19.80 0.98 4.83
C GLN A 479 20.17 2.22 4.00
N ASN A 480 21.11 2.10 3.05
CA ASN A 480 21.54 3.23 2.26
C ASN A 480 20.48 3.62 1.23
N VAL A 481 20.21 4.92 1.18
CA VAL A 481 19.38 5.56 0.16
C VAL A 481 20.20 6.73 -0.40
N PRO A 482 20.42 6.82 -1.73
CA PRO A 482 19.93 5.92 -2.78
C PRO A 482 20.52 4.50 -2.72
N ALA A 483 19.73 3.49 -3.07
CA ALA A 483 20.15 2.10 -3.14
C ALA A 483 21.08 1.86 -4.34
N ALA A 484 22.18 1.15 -4.11
CA ALA A 484 23.22 0.95 -5.13
C ALA A 484 22.97 -0.31 -5.97
N PRO A 485 23.06 -0.24 -7.32
CA PRO A 485 22.81 -1.36 -8.25
C PRO A 485 23.71 -2.58 -8.01
N GLY A 486 24.96 -2.35 -7.59
CA GLY A 486 25.90 -3.43 -7.28
C GLY A 486 26.24 -4.31 -8.48
N ALA A 487 26.31 -3.74 -9.68
CA ALA A 487 26.48 -4.42 -10.98
C ALA A 487 25.30 -5.30 -11.44
N LEU A 488 24.16 -5.22 -10.73
CA LEU A 488 22.87 -5.79 -11.10
C LEU A 488 21.84 -4.65 -11.18
N GLY A 489 20.57 -4.99 -11.40
CA GLY A 489 19.47 -4.04 -11.42
C GLY A 489 19.68 -3.00 -12.50
N THR A 490 19.62 -1.72 -12.12
CA THR A 490 19.71 -0.60 -13.06
C THR A 490 21.04 -0.45 -13.81
N ASP A 491 22.07 -1.23 -13.46
CA ASP A 491 23.31 -1.33 -14.24
C ASP A 491 23.19 -2.29 -15.45
N THR A 492 22.10 -3.05 -15.54
CA THR A 492 21.85 -4.07 -16.58
C THR A 492 20.49 -3.86 -17.26
N VAL A 493 20.16 -4.72 -18.21
CA VAL A 493 18.84 -4.76 -18.91
C VAL A 493 18.05 -6.02 -18.53
N LEU A 494 18.51 -6.78 -17.52
CA LEU A 494 17.98 -8.11 -17.18
C LEU A 494 17.01 -8.02 -16.01
N LEU A 495 15.73 -8.33 -16.22
CA LEU A 495 14.72 -8.29 -15.15
C LEU A 495 15.03 -9.27 -14.01
N CYS A 496 15.65 -10.41 -14.32
CA CYS A 496 15.99 -11.44 -13.34
C CYS A 496 17.06 -10.99 -12.32
N ASP A 497 17.70 -9.83 -12.50
CA ASP A 497 18.62 -9.25 -11.53
C ASP A 497 18.10 -7.95 -10.87
N ASP A 498 16.84 -7.62 -11.13
CA ASP A 498 16.11 -6.56 -10.44
C ASP A 498 15.62 -7.09 -9.09
N TYR A 499 15.79 -6.29 -8.04
CA TYR A 499 15.56 -6.80 -6.67
C TYR A 499 14.10 -7.12 -6.40
N GLY A 500 13.17 -6.35 -6.96
CA GLY A 500 11.73 -6.54 -6.78
C GLY A 500 11.09 -7.61 -7.66
N ASN A 501 11.78 -8.06 -8.72
CA ASN A 501 11.22 -8.96 -9.73
C ASN A 501 10.77 -10.29 -9.10
N ASP A 502 9.53 -10.70 -9.35
CA ASP A 502 8.94 -11.91 -8.79
C ASP A 502 9.05 -12.00 -7.25
N ARG A 503 8.96 -10.86 -6.56
CA ARG A 503 8.93 -10.77 -5.09
C ARG A 503 7.77 -9.97 -4.59
N VAL A 504 7.42 -10.22 -3.33
CA VAL A 504 6.62 -9.29 -2.52
C VAL A 504 7.56 -8.64 -1.52
N ILE A 505 7.92 -7.38 -1.78
CA ILE A 505 8.72 -6.57 -0.86
C ILE A 505 7.76 -5.92 0.14
N ASN A 506 8.04 -6.06 1.43
CA ASN A 506 7.17 -5.56 2.49
C ASN A 506 7.89 -4.56 3.38
N THR A 507 7.27 -3.39 3.54
CA THR A 507 7.62 -2.39 4.56
C THR A 507 6.48 -2.32 5.57
N TRP A 508 6.75 -2.16 6.85
CA TRP A 508 5.69 -1.83 7.81
C TRP A 508 6.01 -0.60 8.64
N PHE A 509 4.96 -0.05 9.22
CA PHE A 509 4.96 1.15 10.03
C PHE A 509 3.69 1.20 10.89
N TYR A 510 3.57 2.24 11.71
CA TYR A 510 2.43 2.47 12.58
C TYR A 510 1.87 3.86 12.34
N GLY A 511 0.56 4.01 12.18
CA GLY A 511 -0.05 5.32 11.93
C GLY A 511 -0.26 6.17 13.18
N TYR A 512 -0.12 5.61 14.40
CA TYR A 512 -0.27 6.40 15.62
C TYR A 512 0.55 5.81 16.77
N VAL A 513 1.53 6.58 17.25
CA VAL A 513 2.43 6.19 18.34
C VAL A 513 2.26 7.13 19.53
N GLN A 514 2.16 6.56 20.73
CA GLN A 514 2.02 7.32 21.97
C GLN A 514 2.86 6.71 23.08
N GLU A 515 3.47 7.58 23.88
CA GLU A 515 4.31 7.19 25.00
C GLU A 515 3.69 7.61 26.32
N SER A 516 3.83 6.77 27.34
CA SER A 516 3.58 7.15 28.72
C SER A 516 4.65 8.14 29.21
N ASN A 517 4.36 8.93 30.23
CA ASN A 517 5.43 9.61 30.97
C ASN A 517 6.36 8.57 31.62
N PRO A 518 7.70 8.77 31.58
CA PRO A 518 8.64 7.88 32.26
C PRO A 518 8.34 7.79 33.76
N VAL A 519 8.31 6.57 34.30
CA VAL A 519 8.10 6.32 35.73
C VAL A 519 9.35 5.65 36.30
N SER A 520 9.99 6.30 37.28
CA SER A 520 11.07 5.67 38.03
C SER A 520 10.50 4.67 39.03
N LEU A 521 10.74 3.39 38.76
CA LEU A 521 10.38 2.28 39.62
C LEU A 521 11.64 1.67 40.24
N ARG A 522 11.49 1.01 41.39
CA ARG A 522 12.59 0.33 42.07
C ARG A 522 12.35 -1.16 42.06
N LEU A 523 13.36 -1.95 41.71
CA LEU A 523 13.28 -3.41 41.84
C LEU A 523 13.24 -3.80 43.32
N LEU A 524 12.08 -4.28 43.77
CA LEU A 524 11.84 -4.61 45.17
C LEU A 524 12.44 -5.97 45.55
N LEU A 525 12.85 -6.07 46.81
CA LEU A 525 13.33 -7.28 47.45
C LEU A 525 12.14 -8.12 47.94
N VAL A 526 12.17 -9.43 47.73
CA VAL A 526 11.08 -10.40 48.00
C VAL A 526 10.45 -10.25 49.40
N ILE A 527 11.23 -9.85 50.40
CA ILE A 527 10.79 -9.72 51.80
C ILE A 527 9.82 -8.54 52.01
N ARG A 528 9.86 -7.48 51.18
CA ARG A 528 8.97 -6.31 51.35
C ARG A 528 7.58 -6.49 50.75
N MET A 529 7.43 -7.28 49.68
CA MET A 529 6.13 -7.47 49.01
C MET A 529 5.10 -8.15 49.93
N VAL A 530 5.56 -9.04 50.82
CA VAL A 530 4.71 -9.69 51.83
C VAL A 530 4.29 -8.73 52.94
N MET A 531 5.11 -7.71 53.26
CA MET A 531 4.76 -6.74 54.30
C MET A 531 3.76 -5.68 53.82
N GLU A 532 3.78 -5.25 52.55
CA GLU A 532 2.81 -4.29 52.03
C GLU A 532 1.41 -4.90 51.83
N LEU A 533 1.32 -6.20 51.51
CA LEU A 533 0.03 -6.91 51.46
C LEU A 533 -0.57 -7.22 52.85
N MET A 534 0.22 -7.13 53.92
CA MET A 534 -0.21 -7.38 55.30
C MET A 534 -0.69 -6.12 56.04
N ILE A 535 -0.72 -4.95 55.39
CA ILE A 535 -1.10 -3.67 56.00
C ILE A 535 -2.41 -3.10 55.41
N VAL A 536 -3.16 -3.85 54.60
CA VAL A 536 -4.53 -3.49 54.16
C VAL A 536 -5.58 -4.20 54.99
#